data_AF-A0A1C7LP33-F1
#
_entry.id   AF-A0A1C7LP33-F1
#
_cell.length_a   1.000
_cell.length_b   1.000
_cell.length_c   1.000
_cell.angle_alpha   90.00
_cell.angle_beta   90.00
_cell.angle_gamma   90.00
#
_symmetry.space_group_name_H-M   'P 1'
#
loop_
_entity.id
_entity.type
_entity.pdbx_description
1 polymer ?
#
loop_
_entity_poly.entity_id
_entity_poly.type
_entity_poly.pdbx_seq_one_letter_code
_entity_poly.pdbx_strand_id
1 'polypeptide(L)'
;MIVLQGQELLTSNMMVYPMACIKGAVPWWGLPYNWVIVTFGNLCGSLFFAAILVKFTGIISTEPYISYAKTFALHKASDPAWHQIFLRGIGCNWLVSVAVWQAAGARDTLSKVVAIWIPIMIFVACGYDHVVANMFSVPLGILFGADLTVAAYIRKSLIASYIGNIVGALLVALPAVYFYLSDYRADGLRGVEEGEGFNSNNGPSDGSSGDGSNEADRREVYTVNSKRSQ
;
A
#
# COMPACT_ATOMS: atom_id res chain seq x y z
N MET A 1 -1.32 -7.29 10.60
CA MET A 1 -1.50 -6.31 11.69
C MET A 1 -1.75 -4.92 11.14
N ILE A 2 -0.82 -4.36 10.35
CA ILE A 2 -0.94 -3.02 9.73
C ILE A 2 -2.33 -2.73 9.15
N VAL A 3 -2.84 -3.59 8.26
CA VAL A 3 -4.16 -3.40 7.61
C VAL A 3 -5.32 -3.42 8.61
N LEU A 4 -5.23 -4.21 9.69
CA LEU A 4 -6.29 -4.30 10.71
C LEU A 4 -6.23 -3.14 11.71
N GLN A 5 -5.05 -2.56 11.92
CA GLN A 5 -4.82 -1.44 12.84
C GLN A 5 -4.93 -0.08 12.16
N GLY A 6 -5.15 -0.03 10.85
CA GLY A 6 -5.19 1.21 10.08
C GLY A 6 -3.86 1.96 10.08
N GLN A 7 -2.73 1.24 10.17
CA GLN A 7 -1.40 1.85 10.12
C GLN A 7 -0.91 2.03 8.68
N GLU A 8 0.00 2.97 8.49
CA GLU A 8 0.57 3.32 7.18
C GLU A 8 1.80 2.46 6.85
N LEU A 9 1.77 1.85 5.66
CA LEU A 9 2.90 1.09 5.12
C LEU A 9 3.25 1.60 3.74
N LEU A 10 4.55 1.87 3.53
CA LEU A 10 5.05 2.45 2.29
C LEU A 10 4.62 1.65 1.05
N THR A 11 4.74 0.33 1.11
CA THR A 11 4.50 -0.55 -0.04
C THR A 11 3.02 -0.63 -0.44
N SER A 12 2.09 -0.58 0.52
CA SER A 12 0.66 -0.44 0.22
C SER A 12 0.34 0.94 -0.33
N ASN A 13 0.98 1.99 0.18
CA ASN A 13 0.77 3.37 -0.28
C ASN A 13 1.30 3.60 -1.69
N MET A 14 2.33 2.85 -2.11
CA MET A 14 2.79 2.81 -3.50
C MET A 14 1.70 2.31 -4.47
N MET A 15 0.65 1.62 -4.00
CA MET A 15 -0.52 1.27 -4.80
C MET A 15 -1.66 2.29 -4.58
N VAL A 16 -2.03 2.56 -3.32
CA VAL A 16 -3.24 3.35 -2.98
C VAL A 16 -3.14 4.81 -3.42
N TYR A 17 -2.00 5.47 -3.20
CA TYR A 17 -1.85 6.89 -3.55
C TYR A 17 -1.89 7.15 -5.05
N PRO A 18 -1.19 6.39 -5.91
CA PRO A 18 -1.35 6.53 -7.36
C PRO A 18 -2.79 6.36 -7.83
N MET A 19 -3.54 5.39 -7.28
CA MET A 19 -4.95 5.21 -7.63
C MET A 19 -5.79 6.43 -7.23
N ALA A 20 -5.58 6.96 -6.03
CA ALA A 20 -6.26 8.15 -5.55
C ALA A 20 -5.90 9.41 -6.37
N CYS A 21 -4.65 9.54 -6.80
CA CYS A 21 -4.19 10.65 -7.65
C CYS A 21 -4.84 10.58 -9.04
N ILE A 22 -4.87 9.41 -9.68
CA ILE A 22 -5.50 9.23 -11.01
C ILE A 22 -7.00 9.54 -10.95
N LYS A 23 -7.65 9.26 -9.83
CA LYS A 23 -9.06 9.57 -9.60
C LYS A 23 -9.36 11.00 -9.14
N GLY A 24 -8.33 11.83 -8.95
CA GLY A 24 -8.49 13.22 -8.53
C GLY A 24 -8.83 13.41 -7.04
N ALA A 25 -8.80 12.34 -6.24
CA ALA A 25 -9.07 12.40 -4.80
C ALA A 25 -7.93 13.07 -4.03
N VAL A 26 -6.68 12.90 -4.49
CA VAL A 26 -5.48 13.46 -3.88
C VAL A 26 -4.69 14.22 -4.96
N PRO A 27 -4.16 15.41 -4.67
CA PRO A 27 -3.32 16.11 -5.62
C PRO A 27 -2.02 15.35 -5.87
N TRP A 28 -1.46 15.48 -7.07
CA TRP A 28 -0.24 14.76 -7.48
C TRP A 28 0.97 14.99 -6.55
N TRP A 29 1.05 16.13 -5.88
CA TRP A 29 2.10 16.44 -4.90
C TRP A 29 1.95 15.65 -3.58
N GLY A 30 0.75 15.15 -3.29
CA GLY A 30 0.49 14.33 -2.11
C GLY A 30 1.20 12.97 -2.16
N LEU A 31 1.49 12.46 -3.36
CA LEU A 31 2.19 11.21 -3.57
C LEU A 31 3.64 11.24 -3.05
N PRO A 32 4.54 12.13 -3.50
CA PRO A 32 5.89 12.19 -2.96
C PRO A 32 5.91 12.60 -1.48
N TYR A 33 4.99 13.47 -1.04
CA TYR A 33 4.88 13.88 0.36
C TYR A 33 4.57 12.69 1.29
N ASN A 34 3.55 11.90 0.95
CA ASN A 34 3.21 10.69 1.71
C ASN A 34 4.36 9.68 1.69
N TRP A 35 4.92 9.39 0.52
CA TRP A 35 5.98 8.39 0.40
C TRP A 35 7.20 8.75 1.24
N VAL A 36 7.60 10.02 1.29
CA VAL A 36 8.71 10.48 2.14
C VAL A 36 8.39 10.27 3.61
N ILE A 37 7.24 10.76 4.09
CA ILE A 37 6.86 10.65 5.51
C ILE A 37 6.77 9.19 5.96
N VAL A 38 6.08 8.36 5.18
CA VAL A 38 5.87 6.95 5.52
C VAL A 38 7.18 6.17 5.42
N THR A 39 8.06 6.49 4.46
CA THR A 39 9.41 5.90 4.38
C THR A 39 10.20 6.16 5.65
N PHE A 40 10.24 7.41 6.13
CA PHE A 40 10.98 7.74 7.35
C PHE A 40 10.32 7.16 8.60
N GLY A 41 8.98 7.15 8.69
CA GLY A 41 8.27 6.52 9.79
C GLY A 41 8.53 5.01 9.86
N ASN A 42 8.44 4.31 8.72
CA ASN A 42 8.74 2.89 8.61
C ASN A 42 10.22 2.60 8.92
N LEU A 43 11.16 3.38 8.38
CA LEU A 43 12.58 3.23 8.66
C LEU A 43 12.90 3.44 10.15
N CYS A 44 12.35 4.50 10.76
CA CYS A 44 12.54 4.79 12.19
C CYS A 44 12.02 3.63 13.06
N GLY A 45 10.80 3.14 12.77
CA GLY A 45 10.24 1.99 13.47
C GLY A 45 11.08 0.72 13.30
N SER A 46 11.55 0.44 12.08
CA SER A 46 12.42 -0.71 11.80
C SER A 46 13.76 -0.64 12.53
N LEU A 47 14.40 0.53 12.56
CA LEU A 47 15.66 0.73 13.27
C LEU A 47 15.48 0.67 14.79
N PHE A 48 14.41 1.26 15.32
CA PHE A 48 14.05 1.15 16.73
C PHE A 48 13.88 -0.31 17.14
N PHE A 49 13.13 -1.10 16.37
CA PHE A 49 12.93 -2.50 16.66
C PHE A 49 14.25 -3.29 16.57
N ALA A 50 15.04 -3.10 15.50
CA ALA A 50 16.31 -3.80 15.31
C ALA A 50 17.33 -3.48 16.41
N ALA A 51 17.52 -2.22 16.74
CA ALA A 51 18.51 -1.80 17.73
C ALA A 51 18.03 -2.07 19.16
N ILE A 52 16.87 -1.53 19.53
CA ILE A 52 16.38 -1.55 20.91
C ILE A 52 15.81 -2.92 21.27
N LEU A 53 14.87 -3.43 20.47
CA LEU A 53 14.09 -4.60 20.84
C LEU A 53 14.74 -5.94 20.49
N VAL A 54 15.76 -5.96 19.63
CA VAL A 54 16.47 -7.19 19.26
C VAL A 54 17.91 -7.19 19.75
N LYS A 55 18.72 -6.19 19.38
CA LYS A 55 20.15 -6.17 19.75
C LYS A 55 20.36 -5.87 21.23
N PHE A 56 19.79 -4.78 21.75
CA PHE A 56 20.01 -4.37 23.15
C PHE A 56 19.31 -5.27 24.17
N THR A 57 18.19 -5.89 23.80
CA THR A 57 17.53 -6.92 24.63
C THR A 57 18.32 -8.23 24.70
N GLY A 58 19.23 -8.48 23.76
CA GLY A 58 19.99 -9.72 23.68
C GLY A 58 19.17 -10.94 23.26
N ILE A 59 17.98 -10.75 22.66
CA ILE A 59 17.14 -11.86 22.15
C ILE A 59 17.93 -12.71 21.15
N ILE A 60 18.76 -12.06 20.32
CA ILE A 60 19.73 -12.73 19.44
C ILE A 60 21.11 -12.53 20.05
N SER A 61 21.57 -13.50 20.83
CA SER A 61 22.86 -13.44 21.54
C SER A 61 23.72 -14.69 21.37
N THR A 62 23.22 -15.74 20.72
CA THR A 62 23.93 -17.00 20.53
C THR A 62 23.96 -17.44 19.06
N GLU A 63 24.97 -18.24 18.72
CA GLU A 63 24.97 -18.96 17.44
C GLU A 63 23.89 -20.06 17.46
N PRO A 64 23.24 -20.36 16.31
CA PRO A 64 23.53 -19.87 14.95
C PRO A 64 22.78 -18.58 14.54
N TYR A 65 22.06 -17.93 15.47
CA TYR A 65 21.17 -16.81 15.12
C TYR A 65 21.93 -15.55 14.68
N ILE A 66 23.10 -15.29 15.28
CA ILE A 66 23.97 -14.17 14.91
C ILE A 66 24.53 -14.38 13.50
N SER A 67 25.10 -15.55 13.21
CA SER A 67 25.60 -15.86 11.86
C SER A 67 24.49 -15.83 10.82
N TYR A 68 23.30 -16.35 11.12
CA TYR A 68 22.15 -16.26 10.22
C TYR A 68 21.75 -14.80 9.91
N ALA A 69 21.70 -13.92 10.91
CA ALA A 69 21.37 -12.51 10.67
C ALA A 69 22.41 -11.81 9.76
N LYS A 70 23.69 -12.16 9.90
CA LYS A 70 24.77 -11.64 9.04
C LYS A 70 24.66 -12.15 7.61
N THR A 71 24.54 -13.46 7.43
CA THR A 71 24.46 -14.08 6.09
C THR A 71 23.18 -13.66 5.38
N PHE A 72 22.06 -13.52 6.09
CA PHE A 72 20.82 -13.01 5.52
C PHE A 72 20.97 -11.60 4.95
N ALA A 73 21.64 -10.70 5.69
CA ALA A 73 21.90 -9.34 5.20
C ALA A 73 22.78 -9.33 3.94
N LEU A 74 23.81 -10.18 3.89
CA LEU A 74 24.69 -10.32 2.71
C LEU A 74 23.93 -10.90 1.50
N HIS A 75 23.16 -11.96 1.68
CA HIS A 75 22.32 -12.58 0.63
C HIS A 75 21.25 -11.63 0.08
N LYS A 76 20.82 -10.64 0.87
CA LYS A 76 19.82 -9.65 0.45
C LYS A 76 20.42 -8.42 -0.22
N ALA A 77 21.61 -7.98 0.21
CA ALA A 77 22.17 -6.70 -0.23
C ALA A 77 23.48 -6.81 -1.01
N SER A 78 24.34 -7.78 -0.70
CA SER A 78 25.68 -7.92 -1.28
C SER A 78 25.71 -8.87 -2.48
N ASP A 79 25.16 -10.07 -2.35
CA ASP A 79 25.32 -11.13 -3.36
C ASP A 79 24.58 -10.86 -4.68
N PRO A 80 23.27 -10.50 -4.67
CA PRO A 80 22.53 -10.33 -5.90
C PRO A 80 22.97 -9.09 -6.68
N ALA A 81 22.88 -9.16 -8.00
CA ALA A 81 23.09 -8.02 -8.87
C ALA A 81 21.93 -7.01 -8.74
N TRP A 82 22.18 -5.74 -9.07
CA TRP A 82 21.19 -4.66 -8.91
C TRP A 82 19.85 -4.97 -9.62
N HIS A 83 19.91 -5.49 -10.85
CA HIS A 83 18.73 -5.86 -11.62
C HIS A 83 17.93 -7.02 -10.98
N GLN A 84 18.60 -7.96 -10.30
CA GLN A 84 17.94 -9.06 -9.60
C GLN A 84 17.14 -8.54 -8.40
N ILE A 85 17.70 -7.61 -7.63
CA ILE A 85 17.02 -6.96 -6.50
C ILE A 85 15.81 -6.16 -7.01
N PHE A 86 15.97 -5.43 -8.12
CA PHE A 86 14.89 -4.69 -8.76
C PHE A 86 13.73 -5.61 -9.19
N LEU A 87 14.01 -6.71 -9.91
CA LEU A 87 13.00 -7.67 -10.34
C LEU A 87 12.32 -8.37 -9.15
N ARG A 88 13.09 -8.71 -8.10
CA ARG A 88 12.55 -9.25 -6.85
C ARG A 88 11.63 -8.25 -6.15
N GLY A 89 11.93 -6.95 -6.21
CA GLY A 89 11.06 -5.89 -5.69
C GLY A 89 9.73 -5.79 -6.45
N ILE A 90 9.76 -5.93 -7.78
CA ILE A 90 8.53 -5.93 -8.59
C ILE A 90 7.60 -7.07 -8.15
N GLY A 91 8.13 -8.30 -8.11
CA GLY A 91 7.35 -9.47 -7.67
C GLY A 91 6.84 -9.34 -6.23
N CYS A 92 7.66 -8.74 -5.35
CA CYS A 92 7.27 -8.46 -3.98
C CYS A 92 6.02 -7.57 -3.92
N ASN A 93 6.11 -6.37 -4.50
CA ASN A 93 5.05 -5.40 -4.29
C ASN A 93 3.81 -5.65 -5.16
N TRP A 94 3.93 -6.43 -6.22
CA TRP A 94 2.79 -6.99 -6.93
C TRP A 94 1.93 -7.85 -5.98
N LEU A 95 2.54 -8.79 -5.25
CA LEU A 95 1.84 -9.64 -4.29
C LEU A 95 1.31 -8.87 -3.07
N VAL A 96 2.07 -7.89 -2.55
CA VAL A 96 1.61 -7.01 -1.46
C VAL A 96 0.39 -6.20 -1.90
N SER A 97 0.41 -5.65 -3.11
CA SER A 97 -0.71 -4.88 -3.66
C SER A 97 -1.97 -5.73 -3.83
N VAL A 98 -1.82 -6.97 -4.33
CA VAL A 98 -2.93 -7.95 -4.40
C VAL A 98 -3.48 -8.26 -3.00
N ALA A 99 -2.61 -8.49 -2.00
CA ALA A 99 -3.04 -8.76 -0.63
C ALA A 99 -3.85 -7.59 -0.04
N VAL A 100 -3.39 -6.35 -0.23
CA VAL A 100 -4.08 -5.14 0.25
C VAL A 100 -5.43 -4.98 -0.45
N TRP A 101 -5.49 -5.20 -1.76
CA TRP A 101 -6.73 -5.13 -2.53
C TRP A 101 -7.75 -6.19 -2.07
N GLN A 102 -7.32 -7.44 -1.89
CA GLN A 102 -8.19 -8.51 -1.39
C GLN A 102 -8.68 -8.24 0.04
N ALA A 103 -7.81 -7.70 0.90
CA ALA A 103 -8.18 -7.32 2.26
C ALA A 103 -9.19 -6.16 2.29
N ALA A 104 -9.07 -5.20 1.37
CA ALA A 104 -10.03 -4.11 1.23
C ALA A 104 -11.41 -4.61 0.78
N GLY A 105 -11.46 -5.66 -0.04
CA GLY A 105 -12.72 -6.30 -0.47
C GLY A 105 -13.35 -7.26 0.54
N ALA A 106 -12.63 -7.67 1.59
CA ALA A 106 -13.12 -8.62 2.58
C ALA A 106 -13.94 -7.94 3.70
N ARG A 107 -15.03 -8.60 4.13
CA ARG A 107 -15.96 -8.06 5.14
C ARG A 107 -15.53 -8.38 6.57
N ASP A 108 -15.12 -9.62 6.81
CA ASP A 108 -14.76 -10.11 8.14
C ASP A 108 -13.26 -10.11 8.39
N THR A 109 -12.88 -9.96 9.67
CA THR A 109 -11.47 -9.94 10.10
C THR A 109 -10.72 -11.21 9.70
N LEU A 110 -11.35 -12.38 9.83
CA LEU A 110 -10.73 -13.66 9.46
C LEU A 110 -10.42 -13.71 7.95
N SER A 111 -11.38 -13.30 7.12
CA SER A 111 -11.20 -13.24 5.67
C SER A 111 -10.08 -12.28 5.28
N LYS A 112 -9.96 -11.12 5.95
CA LYS A 112 -8.83 -10.19 5.77
C LYS A 112 -7.49 -10.83 6.11
N VAL A 113 -7.43 -11.57 7.24
CA VAL A 113 -6.21 -12.25 7.66
C VAL A 113 -5.79 -13.30 6.62
N VAL A 114 -6.71 -14.15 6.17
CA VAL A 114 -6.41 -15.20 5.18
C VAL A 114 -6.02 -14.60 3.83
N ALA A 115 -6.74 -13.58 3.37
CA ALA A 115 -6.44 -12.86 2.12
C ALA A 115 -5.03 -12.26 2.12
N ILE A 116 -4.58 -11.72 3.26
CA ILE A 116 -3.23 -11.17 3.41
C ILE A 116 -2.19 -12.28 3.56
N TRP A 117 -2.51 -13.35 4.26
CA TRP A 117 -1.54 -14.40 4.61
C TRP A 117 -0.97 -15.12 3.39
N ILE A 118 -1.83 -15.48 2.42
CA ILE A 118 -1.41 -16.28 1.25
C ILE A 118 -0.38 -15.53 0.38
N PRO A 119 -0.62 -14.30 -0.09
CA PRO A 119 0.35 -13.61 -0.94
C PRO A 119 1.64 -13.25 -0.18
N ILE A 120 1.54 -12.94 1.12
CA ILE A 120 2.72 -12.69 1.96
C ILE A 120 3.58 -13.94 2.08
N MET A 121 2.98 -15.09 2.36
CA MET A 121 3.70 -16.36 2.43
C MET A 121 4.44 -16.66 1.13
N ILE A 122 3.78 -16.47 -0.02
CA ILE A 122 4.37 -16.70 -1.34
C ILE A 122 5.58 -15.80 -1.58
N PHE A 123 5.46 -14.48 -1.35
CA PHE A 123 6.59 -13.58 -1.64
C PHE A 123 7.78 -13.84 -0.72
N VAL A 124 7.52 -14.19 0.55
CA VAL A 124 8.57 -14.54 1.52
C VAL A 124 9.24 -15.85 1.12
N ALA A 125 8.48 -16.88 0.73
CA ALA A 125 9.00 -18.17 0.29
C ALA A 125 9.81 -18.07 -1.01
N CYS A 126 9.38 -17.24 -1.96
CA CYS A 126 10.15 -16.93 -3.17
C CYS A 126 11.39 -16.05 -2.90
N GLY A 127 11.55 -15.55 -1.68
CA GLY A 127 12.68 -14.71 -1.30
C GLY A 127 12.67 -13.34 -1.98
N TYR A 128 11.50 -12.78 -2.31
CA TYR A 128 11.41 -11.44 -2.91
C TYR A 128 11.91 -10.32 -1.97
N ASP A 129 12.22 -9.15 -2.53
CA ASP A 129 12.83 -8.03 -1.81
C ASP A 129 11.79 -6.98 -1.43
N HIS A 130 11.39 -6.98 -0.16
CA HIS A 130 10.45 -5.99 0.36
C HIS A 130 11.20 -4.83 1.00
N VAL A 131 11.09 -3.63 0.42
CA VAL A 131 11.86 -2.45 0.86
C VAL A 131 11.76 -2.19 2.37
N VAL A 132 10.56 -2.26 2.97
CA VAL A 132 10.37 -2.03 4.42
C VAL A 132 10.87 -3.20 5.27
N ALA A 133 10.82 -4.44 4.76
CA ALA A 133 11.38 -5.56 5.51
C ALA A 133 12.91 -5.50 5.51
N ASN A 134 13.49 -5.08 4.38
CA ASN A 134 14.92 -4.88 4.24
C ASN A 134 15.42 -3.72 5.11
N MET A 135 14.60 -2.70 5.40
CA MET A 135 14.91 -1.64 6.39
C MET A 135 15.06 -2.16 7.82
N PHE A 136 14.53 -3.35 8.12
CA PHE A 136 14.74 -4.03 9.40
C PHE A 136 15.88 -5.05 9.31
N SER A 137 15.77 -6.02 8.40
CA SER A 137 16.67 -7.18 8.40
C SER A 137 18.11 -6.84 8.02
N VAL A 138 18.33 -5.92 7.07
CA VAL A 138 19.70 -5.58 6.65
C VAL A 138 20.41 -4.75 7.72
N PRO A 139 19.82 -3.68 8.28
CA PRO A 139 20.43 -2.97 9.41
C PRO A 139 20.67 -3.86 10.63
N LEU A 140 19.81 -4.83 10.89
CA LEU A 140 20.04 -5.82 11.97
C LEU A 140 21.32 -6.63 11.73
N GLY A 141 21.53 -7.14 10.52
CA GLY A 141 22.78 -7.85 10.18
C GLY A 141 24.02 -6.97 10.28
N ILE A 142 23.93 -5.71 9.84
CA ILE A 142 25.02 -4.71 10.00
C ILE A 142 25.31 -4.47 11.49
N LEU A 143 24.28 -4.34 12.32
CA LEU A 143 24.42 -4.15 13.77
C LEU A 143 25.11 -5.34 14.47
N PHE A 144 24.95 -6.55 13.94
CA PHE A 144 25.67 -7.74 14.41
C PHE A 144 27.07 -7.90 13.81
N GLY A 145 27.48 -7.05 12.87
CA GLY A 145 28.81 -7.04 12.26
C GLY A 145 28.90 -7.84 10.95
N ALA A 146 27.87 -7.78 10.10
CA ALA A 146 27.99 -8.23 8.71
C ALA A 146 28.99 -7.35 7.94
N ASP A 147 29.71 -7.95 6.98
CA ASP A 147 30.63 -7.23 6.09
C ASP A 147 29.86 -6.46 5.00
N LEU A 148 29.06 -5.49 5.45
CA LEU A 148 28.21 -4.66 4.59
C LEU A 148 28.15 -3.25 5.16
N THR A 149 28.60 -2.29 4.37
CA THR A 149 28.48 -0.87 4.76
C THR A 149 27.07 -0.35 4.52
N VAL A 150 26.62 0.57 5.38
CA VAL A 150 25.32 1.25 5.22
C VAL A 150 25.22 1.95 3.86
N ALA A 151 26.32 2.56 3.39
CA ALA A 151 26.37 3.20 2.07
C ALA A 151 26.19 2.20 0.92
N ALA A 152 26.78 1.00 1.01
CA ALA A 152 26.59 -0.06 0.02
C ALA A 152 25.13 -0.56 0.02
N TYR A 153 24.56 -0.78 1.21
CA TYR A 153 23.15 -1.14 1.35
C TYR A 153 22.21 -0.13 0.68
N ILE A 154 22.37 1.16 0.98
CA ILE A 154 21.51 2.22 0.43
C ILE A 154 21.64 2.27 -1.09
N ARG A 155 22.87 2.34 -1.61
CA ARG A 155 23.11 2.53 -3.05
C ARG A 155 22.65 1.33 -3.88
N LYS A 156 22.91 0.11 -3.40
CA LYS A 156 22.70 -1.11 -4.19
C LYS A 156 21.33 -1.73 -3.93
N SER A 157 20.96 -1.93 -2.66
CA SER A 157 19.80 -2.75 -2.29
C SER A 157 18.56 -1.90 -2.04
N LEU A 158 18.67 -0.86 -1.22
CA LEU A 158 17.53 -0.01 -0.86
C LEU A 158 16.93 0.64 -2.12
N ILE A 159 17.75 1.32 -2.93
CA ILE A 159 17.26 2.01 -4.14
C ILE A 159 16.66 1.01 -5.15
N ALA A 160 17.34 -0.12 -5.42
CA ALA A 160 16.84 -1.13 -6.36
C ALA A 160 15.48 -1.69 -5.93
N SER A 161 15.36 -2.10 -4.66
CA SER A 161 14.11 -2.63 -4.10
C SER A 161 13.01 -1.56 -4.01
N TYR A 162 13.35 -0.32 -3.70
CA TYR A 162 12.39 0.79 -3.65
C TYR A 162 11.76 1.04 -5.03
N ILE A 163 12.58 1.14 -6.08
CA ILE A 163 12.10 1.34 -7.45
C ILE A 163 11.33 0.11 -7.92
N GLY A 164 11.83 -1.10 -7.64
CA GLY A 164 11.15 -2.35 -7.97
C GLY A 164 9.76 -2.41 -7.34
N ASN A 165 9.64 -2.01 -6.06
CA ASN A 165 8.38 -1.99 -5.36
C ASN A 165 7.39 -0.98 -5.95
N ILE A 166 7.84 0.22 -6.35
CA ILE A 166 6.98 1.18 -7.05
C ILE A 166 6.40 0.53 -8.31
N VAL A 167 7.26 -0.04 -9.15
CA VAL A 167 6.82 -0.67 -10.41
C VAL A 167 5.85 -1.82 -10.14
N GLY A 168 6.15 -2.68 -9.17
CA GLY A 168 5.27 -3.79 -8.79
C GLY A 168 3.88 -3.34 -8.32
N ALA A 169 3.79 -2.24 -7.57
CA ALA A 169 2.51 -1.68 -7.17
C ALA A 169 1.75 -1.06 -8.34
N LEU A 170 2.43 -0.32 -9.22
CA LEU A 170 1.80 0.29 -10.38
C LEU A 170 1.22 -0.74 -11.36
N LEU A 171 1.85 -1.92 -11.47
CA LEU A 171 1.31 -3.05 -12.25
C LEU A 171 -0.05 -3.56 -11.73
N VAL A 172 -0.39 -3.32 -10.47
CA VAL A 172 -1.73 -3.63 -9.92
C VAL A 172 -2.62 -2.40 -9.97
N ALA A 173 -2.10 -1.24 -9.57
CA ALA A 173 -2.85 0.00 -9.47
C ALA A 173 -3.42 0.46 -10.82
N LEU A 174 -2.63 0.43 -11.89
CA LEU A 174 -3.07 0.93 -13.20
C LEU A 174 -4.20 0.09 -13.80
N PRO A 175 -4.11 -1.26 -13.89
CA PRO A 175 -5.24 -2.08 -14.34
C PRO A 175 -6.46 -1.95 -13.45
N ALA A 176 -6.27 -1.89 -12.12
CA ALA A 176 -7.38 -1.73 -11.18
C ALA A 176 -8.15 -0.42 -11.42
N VAL A 177 -7.44 0.67 -11.65
CA VAL A 177 -8.06 1.98 -11.92
C VAL A 177 -8.74 2.02 -13.28
N TYR A 178 -8.06 1.53 -14.33
CA TYR A 178 -8.54 1.64 -15.70
C TYR A 178 -9.69 0.69 -16.01
N PHE A 179 -9.63 -0.57 -15.57
CA PHE A 179 -10.66 -1.56 -15.88
C PHE A 179 -11.78 -1.63 -14.85
N TYR A 180 -11.45 -1.50 -13.55
CA TYR A 180 -12.42 -1.78 -12.48
C TYR A 180 -13.05 -0.51 -11.91
N LEU A 181 -12.30 0.59 -11.88
CA LEU A 181 -12.76 1.86 -11.34
C LEU A 181 -13.06 2.89 -12.42
N SER A 182 -13.10 2.54 -13.72
CA SER A 182 -13.25 3.49 -14.84
C SER A 182 -14.31 4.58 -14.58
N ASP A 183 -15.48 4.19 -14.09
CA ASP A 183 -16.64 5.06 -13.90
C ASP A 183 -16.64 5.84 -12.57
N TYR A 184 -15.74 5.53 -11.65
CA TYR A 184 -15.66 6.20 -10.35
C TYR A 184 -14.95 7.56 -10.50
N ARG A 185 -15.67 8.67 -10.27
CA ARG A 185 -15.12 10.03 -10.20
C ARG A 185 -15.16 10.53 -8.75
N ALA A 186 -14.02 10.92 -8.20
CA ALA A 186 -13.93 11.44 -6.84
C ALA A 186 -14.52 12.87 -6.68
N ASP A 187 -14.83 13.56 -7.79
CA ASP A 187 -15.40 14.92 -7.80
C ASP A 187 -16.69 15.03 -6.96
N GLY A 188 -17.51 13.97 -6.91
CA GLY A 188 -18.78 13.99 -6.17
C GLY A 188 -18.62 14.08 -4.65
N LEU A 189 -17.50 13.61 -4.08
CA LEU A 189 -17.21 13.75 -2.64
C LEU A 189 -16.64 15.13 -2.31
N ARG A 190 -15.85 15.71 -3.22
CA ARG A 190 -15.31 17.07 -3.07
C ARG A 190 -16.41 18.13 -3.09
N GLY A 191 -17.41 18.03 -3.98
CA GLY A 191 -18.55 18.96 -3.98
C GLY A 191 -19.41 18.91 -2.71
N VAL A 192 -19.38 17.78 -1.98
CA VAL A 192 -20.05 17.65 -0.67
C VAL A 192 -19.19 18.23 0.46
N GLU A 193 -17.88 18.02 0.44
CA GLU A 193 -16.94 18.66 1.39
C GLU A 193 -16.85 20.19 1.20
N GLU A 194 -16.97 20.67 -0.04
CA GLU A 194 -16.98 22.10 -0.40
C GLU A 194 -18.36 22.75 -0.16
N GLY A 195 -19.36 22.00 0.32
CA GLY A 195 -20.66 22.54 0.70
C GLY A 195 -21.56 22.98 -0.47
N GLU A 196 -21.23 22.60 -1.71
CA GLU A 196 -22.03 22.96 -2.89
C GLU A 196 -23.38 22.25 -2.94
N GLY A 197 -23.60 21.22 -2.11
CA GLY A 197 -24.85 20.48 -2.02
C GLY A 197 -26.02 21.20 -1.32
N PHE A 198 -25.89 22.45 -0.88
CA PHE A 198 -26.96 23.18 -0.17
C PHE A 198 -27.30 24.57 -0.70
N ASN A 199 -26.66 25.07 -1.75
CA ASN A 199 -26.89 26.44 -2.21
C ASN A 199 -27.22 26.54 -3.71
N SER A 200 -28.40 26.06 -4.07
CA SER A 200 -29.09 26.41 -5.31
C SER A 200 -30.45 27.04 -4.98
N ASN A 201 -30.43 28.19 -4.31
CA ASN A 201 -31.54 29.13 -4.36
C ASN A 201 -31.28 30.11 -5.50
N ASN A 202 -31.67 29.72 -6.72
CA ASN A 202 -31.96 30.64 -7.80
C ASN A 202 -33.31 30.24 -8.38
N GLY A 203 -34.38 30.89 -7.91
CA GLY A 203 -35.60 30.98 -8.68
C GLY A 203 -35.36 31.86 -9.91
N PRO A 204 -36.09 31.57 -11.00
CA PRO A 204 -36.91 32.65 -11.55
C PRO A 204 -38.36 32.22 -11.73
N SER A 205 -39.23 33.14 -11.33
CA SER A 205 -40.63 33.26 -11.73
C SER A 205 -40.78 33.28 -13.25
N ASP A 206 -41.59 32.39 -13.82
CA ASP A 206 -42.91 32.69 -14.41
C ASP A 206 -43.34 31.60 -15.41
N GLY A 207 -44.64 31.28 -15.40
CA GLY A 207 -45.38 31.10 -16.64
C GLY A 207 -45.64 29.69 -17.20
N SER A 208 -46.66 29.03 -16.64
CA SER A 208 -47.70 28.28 -17.37
C SER A 208 -47.43 26.85 -17.91
N SER A 209 -48.35 25.97 -17.49
CA SER A 209 -49.03 24.94 -18.28
C SER A 209 -48.26 23.70 -18.76
N GLY A 210 -48.70 22.53 -18.28
CA GLY A 210 -48.87 21.37 -19.15
C GLY A 210 -48.17 20.09 -18.73
N ASP A 211 -48.99 19.20 -18.17
CA ASP A 211 -49.02 17.77 -18.46
C ASP A 211 -48.01 16.82 -17.77
N GLY A 212 -48.58 15.72 -17.31
CA GLY A 212 -47.96 14.78 -16.39
C GLY A 212 -47.30 13.62 -17.09
N SER A 213 -46.05 13.34 -16.73
CA SER A 213 -45.44 12.01 -16.77
C SER A 213 -44.02 12.10 -16.23
N ASN A 214 -43.80 11.81 -14.93
CA ASN A 214 -42.47 11.45 -14.42
C ASN A 214 -42.52 10.85 -13.00
N GLU A 215 -43.46 9.93 -12.77
CA GLU A 215 -43.57 9.19 -11.50
C GLU A 215 -43.11 7.72 -11.64
N ALA A 216 -42.70 7.30 -12.84
CA ALA A 216 -42.19 5.95 -13.11
C ALA A 216 -40.68 5.79 -12.83
N ASP A 217 -39.89 6.85 -12.95
CA ASP A 217 -38.41 6.78 -12.88
C ASP A 217 -37.86 6.77 -11.43
N ARG A 218 -38.67 7.19 -10.44
CA ARG A 218 -38.27 7.18 -9.02
C ARG A 218 -38.40 5.82 -8.33
N ARG A 219 -39.04 4.81 -8.94
CA ARG A 219 -39.28 3.51 -8.28
C ARG A 219 -38.21 2.45 -8.56
N GLU A 220 -37.38 2.59 -9.58
CA GLU A 220 -36.30 1.61 -9.82
C GLU A 220 -35.11 1.78 -8.86
N VAL A 221 -34.84 3.01 -8.39
CA VAL A 221 -33.69 3.30 -7.53
C VAL A 221 -33.82 2.69 -6.11
N TYR A 222 -35.05 2.47 -5.62
CA TYR A 222 -35.27 1.94 -4.27
C TYR A 222 -35.39 0.41 -4.19
N THR A 223 -35.53 -0.30 -5.31
CA THR A 223 -35.83 -1.74 -5.27
C THR A 223 -34.56 -2.62 -5.29
N VAL A 224 -33.40 -2.08 -5.65
CA VAL A 224 -32.14 -2.86 -5.69
C VAL A 224 -31.54 -3.08 -4.29
N ASN A 225 -31.89 -2.25 -3.30
CA ASN A 225 -31.27 -2.31 -1.97
C ASN A 225 -31.88 -3.32 -0.99
N SER A 226 -32.99 -3.99 -1.32
CA SER A 226 -33.65 -4.93 -0.40
C SER A 226 -33.34 -6.42 -0.63
N LYS A 227 -32.50 -6.79 -1.62
CA LYS A 227 -32.15 -8.19 -1.91
C LYS A 227 -30.72 -8.61 -1.53
N ARG A 228 -29.98 -7.79 -0.77
CA ARG A 228 -28.59 -8.11 -0.37
C ARG A 228 -28.36 -8.29 1.14
N SER A 229 -29.44 -8.48 1.89
CA SER A 229 -29.40 -8.84 3.31
C SER A 229 -30.29 -10.06 3.57
N GLN A 230 -29.87 -11.23 3.07
CA GLN A 230 -30.05 -12.54 3.71
C GLN A 230 -28.82 -13.38 3.39
#